data_AF-A0A1F8F7Y1-F1
#
_entry.id   AF-A0A1F8F7Y1-F1
#
_cell.length_a   1.000
_cell.length_b   1.000
_cell.length_c   1.000
_cell.angle_alpha   90.00
_cell.angle_beta   90.00
_cell.angle_gamma   90.00
#
_symmetry.space_group_name_H-M   'P 1'
#
loop_
_entity.id
_entity.type
_entity.pdbx_description
1 polymer ?
#
loop_
_entity_poly.entity_id
_entity_poly.type
_entity_poly.pdbx_seq_one_letter_code
_entity_poly.pdbx_strand_id
1 'polypeptide(L)'
;MISYYQYLQFSPYFAQQDIEKTDDRIKFLKSFDNLPQPIKDLLTSLDTTEKIINTGKTFGLDNYDTEAVSFVVRKIAAGDTFVGEGASLISTETELPLEKAKNLLSLVVREILSPALEDVKKIQTIKFPQRFGTPASVNAQTPQTPTRPPIKQPESIQSDNPNVINLRNR
;
A
#
# COMPACT_ATOMS: atom_id res chain seq x y z
N MET A 1 21.92 2.59 -21.66
CA MET A 1 22.94 1.59 -21.35
C MET A 1 23.76 2.07 -20.16
N ILE A 2 23.43 1.51 -18.99
CA ILE A 2 24.13 1.74 -17.73
C ILE A 2 25.44 0.95 -17.66
N SER A 3 26.39 1.43 -16.85
CA SER A 3 27.64 0.72 -16.60
C SER A 3 27.44 -0.48 -15.66
N TYR A 4 28.40 -1.40 -15.64
CA TYR A 4 28.42 -2.50 -14.67
C TYR A 4 28.39 -2.01 -13.22
N TYR A 5 29.13 -0.94 -12.91
CA TYR A 5 29.12 -0.32 -11.58
C TYR A 5 27.75 0.26 -11.21
N GLN A 6 27.09 0.94 -12.15
CA GLN A 6 25.73 1.43 -11.95
C GLN A 6 24.75 0.27 -11.73
N TYR A 7 24.93 -0.84 -12.43
CA TYR A 7 24.11 -2.03 -12.21
C TYR A 7 24.29 -2.60 -10.80
N LEU A 8 25.54 -2.80 -10.35
CA LEU A 8 25.81 -3.30 -9.00
C LEU A 8 25.31 -2.35 -7.90
N GLN A 9 25.35 -1.05 -8.13
CA GLN A 9 24.91 -0.07 -7.14
C GLN A 9 23.40 0.07 -7.08
N PHE A 10 22.72 0.15 -8.23
CA PHE A 10 21.31 0.54 -8.30
C PHE A 10 20.36 -0.61 -8.59
N SER A 11 20.85 -1.83 -8.82
CA SER A 11 19.98 -3.00 -8.96
C SER A 11 19.29 -3.31 -7.63
N PRO A 12 17.96 -3.52 -7.60
CA PRO A 12 17.26 -3.94 -6.39
C PRO A 12 17.86 -5.20 -5.75
N TYR A 13 18.44 -6.11 -6.53
CA TYR A 13 19.07 -7.32 -6.00
C TYR A 13 20.33 -7.01 -5.17
N PHE A 14 21.11 -5.98 -5.53
CA PHE A 14 22.36 -5.61 -4.87
C PHE A 14 22.22 -4.41 -3.92
N ALA A 15 21.09 -3.70 -3.96
CA ALA A 15 20.87 -2.48 -3.19
C ALA A 15 21.21 -2.63 -1.71
N GLN A 16 22.02 -1.69 -1.20
CA GLN A 16 22.52 -1.61 0.16
C GLN A 16 23.34 -2.84 0.63
N GLN A 17 23.83 -3.71 -0.26
CA GLN A 17 24.57 -4.91 0.16
C GLN A 17 25.79 -4.62 1.06
N ASP A 18 26.39 -3.45 0.91
CA ASP A 18 27.59 -3.05 1.65
C ASP A 18 27.29 -2.49 3.05
N ILE A 19 26.04 -2.08 3.30
CA ILE A 19 25.61 -1.47 4.58
C ILE A 19 24.50 -2.24 5.29
N GLU A 20 23.80 -3.14 4.58
CA GLU A 20 22.77 -3.97 5.17
C GLU A 20 23.36 -5.01 6.11
N LYS A 21 22.63 -5.36 7.18
CA LYS A 21 23.06 -6.40 8.11
C LYS A 21 23.15 -7.74 7.37
N THR A 22 24.21 -8.49 7.65
CA THR A 22 24.45 -9.82 7.06
C THR A 22 23.25 -10.75 7.17
N ASP A 23 22.57 -10.76 8.33
CA ASP A 23 21.40 -11.62 8.55
C ASP A 23 20.20 -11.24 7.65
N ASP A 24 19.98 -9.94 7.44
CA ASP A 24 18.92 -9.45 6.56
C ASP A 24 19.21 -9.79 5.09
N ARG A 25 20.48 -9.68 4.69
CA ARG A 25 20.94 -10.12 3.36
C ARG A 25 20.75 -11.62 3.16
N ILE A 26 21.18 -12.44 4.12
CA ILE A 26 21.01 -13.90 4.06
C ILE A 26 19.52 -14.26 3.98
N LYS A 27 18.67 -13.59 4.76
CA LYS A 27 17.21 -13.80 4.71
C LYS A 27 16.64 -13.48 3.33
N PHE A 28 17.05 -12.36 2.73
CA PHE A 28 16.64 -12.01 1.36
C PHE A 28 17.12 -13.04 0.34
N LEU A 29 18.38 -13.47 0.37
CA LEU A 29 18.89 -14.44 -0.60
C LEU A 29 18.14 -15.78 -0.51
N LYS A 30 17.84 -16.25 0.71
CA LYS A 30 17.04 -17.47 0.93
C LYS A 30 15.59 -17.33 0.42
N SER A 31 14.99 -16.15 0.54
CA SER A 31 13.63 -15.93 0.02
C SER A 31 13.62 -15.73 -1.49
N PHE A 32 14.67 -15.11 -2.04
CA PHE A 32 14.81 -14.80 -3.47
C PHE A 32 14.67 -16.04 -4.35
N ASP A 33 15.29 -17.15 -3.98
CA ASP A 33 15.22 -18.40 -4.74
C ASP A 33 13.79 -18.93 -4.90
N ASN A 34 12.90 -18.56 -3.99
CA ASN A 34 11.50 -18.98 -3.97
C ASN A 34 10.54 -17.94 -4.59
N LEU A 35 11.05 -16.80 -5.06
CA LEU A 35 10.21 -15.78 -5.69
C LEU A 35 9.75 -16.21 -7.09
N PRO A 36 8.56 -15.78 -7.54
CA PRO A 36 8.11 -15.95 -8.91
C PRO A 36 9.11 -15.35 -9.91
N GLN A 37 9.25 -15.98 -11.08
CA GLN A 37 10.20 -15.52 -12.11
C GLN A 37 10.04 -14.05 -12.49
N PRO A 38 8.81 -13.50 -12.67
CA PRO A 38 8.65 -12.06 -12.97
C PRO A 38 9.25 -11.13 -11.91
N ILE A 39 9.23 -11.56 -10.63
CA ILE A 39 9.84 -10.80 -9.53
C ILE A 39 11.37 -10.92 -9.59
N LYS A 40 11.90 -12.11 -9.85
CA LYS A 40 13.36 -12.32 -10.01
C LYS A 40 13.90 -11.49 -11.18
N ASP A 41 13.20 -11.50 -12.30
CA ASP A 41 13.54 -10.72 -13.49
C ASP A 41 13.48 -9.22 -13.18
N LEU A 42 12.43 -8.76 -12.49
CA LEU A 42 12.32 -7.38 -12.04
C LEU A 42 13.53 -6.96 -11.18
N LEU A 43 13.93 -7.78 -10.21
CA LEU A 43 14.99 -7.45 -9.26
C LEU A 43 16.40 -7.48 -9.87
N THR A 44 16.61 -8.22 -10.97
CA THR A 44 17.92 -8.46 -11.58
C THR A 44 18.07 -7.85 -12.99
N SER A 45 17.00 -7.28 -13.55
CA SER A 45 17.04 -6.72 -14.90
C SER A 45 17.84 -5.41 -14.97
N LEU A 46 18.59 -5.27 -16.06
CA LEU A 46 19.21 -3.99 -16.44
C LEU A 46 18.16 -2.91 -16.63
N ASP A 47 17.04 -3.21 -17.31
CA ASP A 47 15.96 -2.24 -17.59
C ASP A 47 15.35 -1.67 -16.30
N THR A 48 15.08 -2.52 -15.30
CA THR A 48 14.64 -2.05 -13.97
C THR A 48 15.64 -1.09 -13.36
N THR A 49 16.92 -1.42 -13.46
CA THR A 49 17.99 -0.58 -12.91
C THR A 49 18.09 0.76 -13.63
N GLU A 50 17.98 0.77 -14.97
CA GLU A 50 17.95 2.03 -15.75
C GLU A 50 16.75 2.90 -15.36
N LYS A 51 15.57 2.29 -15.15
CA LYS A 51 14.36 2.98 -14.72
C LYS A 51 14.49 3.59 -13.33
N ILE A 52 15.13 2.90 -12.39
CA ILE A 52 15.38 3.44 -11.04
C ILE A 52 16.32 4.64 -11.12
N ILE A 53 17.43 4.55 -11.87
CA ILE A 53 18.37 5.66 -12.05
C ILE A 53 17.67 6.88 -12.67
N ASN A 54 16.83 6.66 -13.69
CA ASN A 54 16.07 7.74 -14.33
C ASN A 54 15.02 8.35 -13.39
N THR A 55 14.40 7.52 -12.55
CA THR A 55 13.50 7.98 -11.48
C THR A 55 14.25 8.84 -10.47
N GLY A 56 15.43 8.41 -10.01
CA GLY A 56 16.29 9.20 -9.12
C GLY A 56 16.64 10.57 -9.72
N LYS A 57 17.09 10.59 -10.97
CA LYS A 57 17.36 11.85 -11.71
C LYS A 57 16.13 12.76 -11.79
N THR A 58 14.96 12.20 -12.05
CA THR A 58 13.69 12.97 -12.17
C THR A 58 13.33 13.66 -10.85
N PHE A 59 13.65 13.03 -9.73
CA PHE A 59 13.37 13.54 -8.39
C PHE A 59 14.55 14.33 -7.78
N GLY A 60 15.67 14.45 -8.50
CA GLY A 60 16.87 15.12 -8.02
C GLY A 60 17.57 14.37 -6.88
N LEU A 61 17.43 13.04 -6.84
CA LEU A 61 18.07 12.19 -5.84
C LEU A 61 19.55 12.03 -6.17
N ASP A 62 20.37 11.96 -5.13
CA ASP A 62 21.77 11.57 -5.27
C ASP A 62 21.90 10.04 -5.40
N ASN A 63 23.14 9.55 -5.46
CA ASN A 63 23.39 8.12 -5.59
C ASN A 63 22.94 7.33 -4.35
N TYR A 64 23.08 7.88 -3.15
CA TYR A 64 22.70 7.20 -1.92
C TYR A 64 21.16 7.06 -1.86
N ASP A 65 20.44 8.13 -2.13
CA ASP A 65 18.99 8.15 -2.15
C ASP A 65 18.42 7.29 -3.28
N THR A 66 19.09 7.26 -4.45
CA THR A 66 18.69 6.40 -5.57
C THR A 66 18.86 4.92 -5.21
N GLU A 67 19.95 4.55 -4.53
CA GLU A 67 20.16 3.20 -4.03
C GLU A 67 19.13 2.81 -2.96
N ALA A 68 18.76 3.75 -2.08
CA ALA A 68 17.67 3.56 -1.13
C ALA A 68 16.33 3.25 -1.83
N VAL A 69 16.02 3.91 -2.95
CA VAL A 69 14.83 3.56 -3.76
C VAL A 69 14.92 2.13 -4.28
N SER A 70 16.08 1.68 -4.76
CA SER A 70 16.29 0.28 -5.17
C SER A 70 16.05 -0.70 -4.02
N PHE A 71 16.49 -0.35 -2.82
CA PHE A 71 16.24 -1.13 -1.62
C PHE A 71 14.74 -1.23 -1.31
N VAL A 72 14.00 -0.12 -1.41
CA VAL A 72 12.54 -0.13 -1.22
C VAL A 72 11.84 -0.98 -2.28
N VAL A 73 12.25 -0.89 -3.54
CA VAL A 73 11.73 -1.76 -4.62
C VAL A 73 11.91 -3.23 -4.25
N ARG A 74 13.09 -3.63 -3.76
CA ARG A 74 13.36 -4.99 -3.30
C ARG A 74 12.39 -5.41 -2.18
N LYS A 75 12.25 -4.57 -1.15
CA LYS A 75 11.41 -4.87 0.03
C LYS A 75 9.93 -5.02 -0.35
N ILE A 76 9.42 -4.18 -1.24
CA ILE A 76 8.03 -4.26 -1.71
C ILE A 76 7.82 -5.51 -2.59
N ALA A 77 8.72 -5.74 -3.55
CA ALA A 77 8.58 -6.84 -4.50
C ALA A 77 8.74 -8.21 -3.85
N ALA A 78 9.63 -8.35 -2.85
CA ALA A 78 9.79 -9.57 -2.07
C ALA A 78 8.73 -9.76 -0.97
N GLY A 79 7.88 -8.75 -0.73
CA GLY A 79 6.84 -8.80 0.29
C GLY A 79 7.33 -8.64 1.73
N ASP A 80 8.50 -8.03 1.93
CA ASP A 80 8.99 -7.64 3.24
C ASP A 80 8.34 -6.34 3.75
N THR A 81 7.87 -5.50 2.82
CA THR A 81 7.18 -4.23 3.12
C THR A 81 5.87 -4.15 2.35
N PHE A 82 4.80 -3.73 3.02
CA PHE A 82 3.52 -3.51 2.37
C PHE A 82 3.60 -2.32 1.40
N VAL A 83 3.04 -2.43 0.19
CA VAL A 83 3.14 -1.34 -0.80
C VAL A 83 2.59 -0.01 -0.27
N GLY A 84 1.54 -0.04 0.55
CA GLY A 84 0.97 1.16 1.17
C GLY A 84 1.87 1.82 2.21
N GLU A 85 2.89 1.12 2.70
CA GLU A 85 3.91 1.64 3.64
C GLU A 85 5.17 2.10 2.90
N GLY A 86 5.28 1.84 1.59
CA GLY A 86 6.46 2.14 0.79
C GLY A 86 6.86 3.62 0.79
N ALA A 87 5.89 4.53 0.82
CA ALA A 87 6.16 5.97 0.84
C ALA A 87 6.77 6.41 2.17
N SER A 88 6.35 5.78 3.28
CA SER A 88 6.97 6.02 4.58
C SER A 88 8.40 5.50 4.58
N LEU A 89 8.66 4.32 4.01
CA LEU A 89 10.00 3.76 3.94
C LEU A 89 10.92 4.61 3.07
N ILE A 90 10.46 5.05 1.88
CA ILE A 90 11.22 5.99 1.03
C ILE A 90 11.56 7.26 1.82
N SER A 91 10.59 7.86 2.50
CA SER A 91 10.79 9.09 3.28
C SER A 91 11.85 8.90 4.36
N THR A 92 11.84 7.74 5.05
CA THR A 92 12.86 7.42 6.07
C THR A 92 14.24 7.22 5.46
N GLU A 93 14.36 6.49 4.35
CA GLU A 93 15.66 6.11 3.78
C GLU A 93 16.33 7.26 2.99
N THR A 94 15.54 8.20 2.47
CA THR A 94 16.02 9.30 1.61
C THR A 94 15.89 10.69 2.24
N GLU A 95 15.36 10.77 3.46
CA GLU A 95 15.00 12.02 4.15
C GLU A 95 14.04 12.94 3.35
N LEU A 96 13.43 12.44 2.27
CA LEU A 96 12.47 13.19 1.48
C LEU A 96 11.20 13.48 2.30
N PRO A 97 10.59 14.67 2.12
CA PRO A 97 9.25 14.91 2.65
C PRO A 97 8.26 13.85 2.17
N LEU A 98 7.39 13.39 3.07
CA LEU A 98 6.46 12.28 2.81
C LEU A 98 5.61 12.48 1.54
N GLU A 99 5.19 13.71 1.23
CA GLU A 99 4.45 14.03 0.00
C GLU A 99 5.28 13.77 -1.27
N LYS A 100 6.58 14.11 -1.27
CA LYS A 100 7.48 13.75 -2.38
C LYS A 100 7.68 12.24 -2.46
N ALA A 101 7.82 11.58 -1.31
CA ALA A 101 7.97 10.13 -1.23
C ALA A 101 6.74 9.37 -1.76
N LYS A 102 5.52 9.89 -1.53
CA LYS A 102 4.27 9.36 -2.13
C LYS A 102 4.28 9.46 -3.66
N ASN A 103 4.67 10.62 -4.19
CA ASN A 103 4.75 10.81 -5.65
C ASN A 103 5.82 9.89 -6.27
N LEU A 104 6.97 9.76 -5.60
CA LEU A 104 8.03 8.84 -5.99
C LEU A 104 7.56 7.38 -5.97
N LEU A 105 6.89 6.94 -4.90
CA LEU A 105 6.32 5.60 -4.82
C LEU A 105 5.33 5.35 -5.96
N SER A 106 4.45 6.31 -6.27
CA SER A 106 3.48 6.17 -7.36
C SER A 106 4.17 5.92 -8.70
N LEU A 107 5.27 6.66 -8.98
CA LEU A 107 6.07 6.45 -10.18
C LEU A 107 6.76 5.08 -10.16
N VAL A 108 7.34 4.67 -9.03
CA VAL A 108 7.96 3.35 -8.87
C VAL A 108 6.95 2.23 -9.13
N VAL A 109 5.75 2.32 -8.57
CA VAL A 109 4.69 1.32 -8.80
C VAL A 109 4.34 1.24 -10.28
N ARG A 110 4.20 2.39 -10.95
CA ARG A 110 3.77 2.45 -12.36
C ARG A 110 4.86 2.02 -13.34
N GLU A 111 6.09 2.47 -13.17
CA GLU A 111 7.16 2.28 -14.16
C GLU A 111 8.02 1.06 -13.87
N ILE A 112 8.21 0.72 -12.59
CA ILE A 112 9.13 -0.33 -12.15
C ILE A 112 8.38 -1.60 -11.74
N LEU A 113 7.33 -1.49 -10.90
CA LEU A 113 6.61 -2.67 -10.42
C LEU A 113 5.55 -3.22 -11.38
N SER A 114 5.09 -2.42 -12.33
CA SER A 114 4.01 -2.81 -13.27
C SER A 114 4.24 -4.17 -13.96
N PRO A 115 5.44 -4.52 -14.46
CA PRO A 115 5.67 -5.80 -15.14
C PRO A 115 5.42 -7.04 -14.27
N ALA A 116 5.53 -6.91 -12.95
CA ALA A 116 5.35 -8.01 -12.00
C ALA A 116 4.24 -7.72 -10.97
N LEU A 117 3.37 -6.75 -11.25
CA LEU A 117 2.43 -6.22 -10.26
C LEU A 117 1.44 -7.27 -9.75
N GLU A 118 1.03 -8.21 -10.60
CA GLU A 118 0.15 -9.32 -10.21
C GLU A 118 0.83 -10.23 -9.19
N ASP A 119 2.10 -10.58 -9.42
CA ASP A 119 2.87 -11.41 -8.49
C ASP A 119 3.19 -10.67 -7.20
N VAL A 120 3.50 -9.38 -7.27
CA VAL A 120 3.62 -8.52 -6.08
C VAL A 120 2.32 -8.58 -5.28
N LYS A 121 1.15 -8.39 -5.90
CA LYS A 121 -0.15 -8.45 -5.20
C LYS A 121 -0.41 -9.81 -4.56
N LYS A 122 -0.07 -10.92 -5.23
CA LYS A 122 -0.20 -12.27 -4.68
C LYS A 122 0.67 -12.44 -3.43
N ILE A 123 1.95 -12.07 -3.53
CA ILE A 123 2.90 -12.10 -2.39
C ILE A 123 2.36 -11.25 -1.24
N GLN A 124 1.90 -10.04 -1.52
CA GLN A 124 1.37 -9.10 -0.53
C GLN A 124 0.11 -9.66 0.17
N THR A 125 -0.77 -10.34 -0.55
CA THR A 125 -1.97 -10.98 0.01
C THR A 125 -1.60 -12.10 0.99
N ILE A 126 -0.56 -12.87 0.67
CA ILE A 126 -0.06 -13.97 1.52
C ILE A 126 0.68 -13.42 2.76
N LYS A 127 1.51 -12.39 2.59
CA LYS A 127 2.35 -11.83 3.65
C LYS A 127 1.59 -10.89 4.59
N PHE A 128 0.56 -10.21 4.08
CA PHE A 128 -0.21 -9.20 4.80
C PHE A 128 -1.73 -9.43 4.69
N PRO A 129 -2.26 -10.62 5.02
CA PRO A 129 -3.68 -10.96 4.84
C PRO A 129 -4.62 -9.98 5.55
N GLN A 130 -4.21 -9.44 6.71
CA GLN A 130 -4.93 -8.42 7.47
C GLN A 130 -5.14 -7.10 6.73
N ARG A 131 -4.31 -6.80 5.71
CA ARG A 131 -4.43 -5.60 4.87
C ARG A 131 -5.44 -5.79 3.73
N PHE A 132 -5.79 -7.03 3.40
CA PHE A 132 -6.69 -7.38 2.29
C PHE A 132 -8.05 -7.91 2.74
N GLY A 133 -8.23 -8.16 4.04
CA GLY A 133 -9.50 -8.42 4.71
C GLY A 133 -10.54 -9.24 3.94
N THR A 134 -10.79 -10.48 4.36
CA THR A 134 -12.16 -10.97 4.29
C THR A 134 -13.03 -9.98 5.08
N PRO A 135 -14.19 -9.51 4.58
CA PRO A 135 -15.22 -9.04 5.48
C PRO A 135 -15.60 -10.26 6.34
N ALA A 136 -14.98 -10.40 7.51
CA ALA A 136 -15.58 -11.19 8.55
C ALA A 136 -16.93 -10.54 8.79
N SER A 137 -17.99 -11.24 8.39
CA SER A 137 -19.35 -10.98 8.82
C SER A 137 -19.34 -10.78 10.33
N VAL A 138 -19.25 -9.53 10.77
CA VAL A 138 -19.80 -9.15 12.06
C VAL A 138 -21.29 -9.29 11.82
N ASN A 139 -21.81 -10.49 12.11
CA ASN A 139 -23.17 -10.59 12.62
C ASN A 139 -23.21 -9.62 13.81
N ALA A 140 -23.57 -8.37 13.52
CA ALA A 140 -24.00 -7.43 14.51
C ALA A 140 -25.29 -8.03 15.08
N GLN A 141 -25.12 -8.88 16.10
CA GLN A 141 -26.16 -9.06 17.09
C GLN A 141 -26.41 -7.67 17.65
N THR A 142 -27.48 -7.06 17.15
CA THR A 142 -28.16 -5.93 17.76
C THR A 142 -28.19 -6.11 19.28
N PRO A 143 -27.83 -5.08 20.07
CA PRO A 143 -28.06 -5.11 21.50
C PRO A 143 -29.54 -5.39 21.75
N GLN A 144 -29.85 -6.49 22.44
CA GLN A 144 -31.19 -6.74 22.93
C GLN A 144 -31.55 -5.65 23.95
N THR A 145 -32.35 -4.67 23.53
CA THR A 145 -33.08 -3.80 24.44
C THR A 145 -33.98 -4.65 25.33
N PRO A 146 -34.04 -4.43 26.66
CA PRO A 146 -35.00 -5.10 27.53
C PRO A 146 -36.42 -4.70 27.11
N THR A 147 -37.26 -5.70 26.83
CA THR A 147 -38.68 -5.55 26.55
C THR A 147 -39.40 -4.89 27.73
N ARG A 148 -39.82 -3.64 27.55
CA ARG A 148 -40.84 -3.01 28.39
C ARG A 148 -42.22 -3.57 27.97
N PRO A 149 -43.11 -3.95 28.91
CA PRO A 149 -44.43 -4.47 28.57
C PRO A 149 -45.31 -3.40 27.90
N PRO A 150 -46.24 -3.81 27.01
CA PRO A 150 -47.05 -2.89 26.21
C PRO A 150 -48.10 -2.18 27.08
N ILE A 151 -48.06 -0.85 27.07
CA ILE A 151 -49.17 -0.02 27.54
C ILE A 151 -50.25 -0.08 26.46
N LYS A 152 -51.43 -0.59 26.82
CA LYS A 152 -52.64 -0.56 25.99
C LYS A 152 -53.01 0.91 25.72
N GLN A 153 -52.99 1.32 24.45
CA GLN A 153 -53.69 2.53 24.02
C GLN A 153 -55.18 2.18 23.80
N PRO A 154 -56.12 2.96 24.35
CA PRO A 154 -57.54 2.79 24.07
C PRO A 154 -57.92 3.35 22.69
N GLU A 155 -58.99 2.77 22.18
CA GLU A 155 -59.53 2.86 20.82
C GLU A 155 -59.99 4.26 20.37
N SER A 156 -59.93 4.41 19.04
CA SER A 156 -60.63 5.33 18.14
C SER A 156 -61.68 6.30 18.70
N ILE A 157 -61.57 7.57 18.31
CA ILE A 157 -62.73 8.43 18.06
C ILE A 157 -62.62 9.06 16.66
N GLN A 158 -63.78 9.11 16.03
CA GLN A 158 -64.10 9.35 14.63
C GLN A 158 -63.65 10.70 14.07
N SER A 159 -63.47 10.65 12.75
CA SER A 159 -63.49 11.77 11.81
C SER A 159 -64.72 12.66 11.98
N ASP A 160 -64.51 13.95 12.20
CA ASP A 160 -65.41 15.02 11.77
C ASP A 160 -64.57 16.11 11.09
N ASN A 161 -64.58 16.13 9.75
CA ASN A 161 -64.40 17.35 8.95
C ASN A 161 -65.60 18.27 9.22
N PRO A 162 -65.53 19.62 9.09
CA PRO A 162 -64.93 20.31 7.94
C PRO A 162 -64.32 21.71 8.23
N ASN A 163 -63.68 22.32 7.21
CA ASN A 163 -63.54 23.78 6.94
C ASN A 163 -63.06 24.70 8.10
N VAL A 164 -62.16 25.66 7.91
CA VAL A 164 -62.46 27.04 7.48
C VAL A 164 -61.12 27.82 7.58
N ILE A 165 -60.59 28.23 6.43
CA ILE A 165 -60.25 29.63 6.06
C ILE A 165 -59.64 30.59 7.13
N ASN A 166 -58.43 31.08 6.80
CA ASN A 166 -57.87 32.45 6.89
C ASN A 166 -57.44 33.14 8.21
N LEU A 167 -56.26 33.78 8.05
CA LEU A 167 -55.85 35.14 8.43
C LEU A 167 -56.10 35.64 9.87
N ARG A 168 -55.00 36.04 10.52
CA ARG A 168 -54.53 37.45 10.73
C ARG A 168 -53.85 37.61 12.09
N ASN A 169 -52.65 38.18 12.02
CA ASN A 169 -52.10 39.24 12.87
C ASN A 169 -52.50 39.29 14.36
N ARG A 170 -51.48 39.23 15.22
CA ARG A 170 -51.01 40.40 16.00
C ARG A 170 -49.58 40.20 16.47
#